data_AF-A0AA90VEG5-F1
#
_entry.id   AF-A0AA90VEG5-F1
#
_cell.length_a   1.000
_cell.length_b   1.000
_cell.length_c   1.000
_cell.angle_alpha   90.00
_cell.angle_beta   90.00
_cell.angle_gamma   90.00
#
_symmetry.space_group_name_H-M   'P 1'
#
loop_
_entity.id
_entity.type
_entity.pdbx_description
1 polymer ?
#
loop_
_entity_poly.entity_id
_entity_poly.type
_entity_poly.pdbx_seq_one_letter_code
_entity_poly.pdbx_strand_id
1 'polypeptide(L)'
;MKTIKSFVGLAFVLFASFFVVSCNDDVEETLEQQWALVLDNYDCNYDYSDDGKCFGDGGGIGKENFDKVFVGHGWKHYGTWEIDKNGKRLPLEYYHNIIGVSPDNYYFDSNTKLTIYYRSNIAGSAIKKSEVAYTFNRKYKGTSRTVLLLDNKKYIQITGWTRGEQPSFCMVHPLGVKSNGETLYGVSIYVQMTDTELKSMQESVSYLY
;
A
#
# COMPACT_ATOMS: atom_id res chain seq x y z
N MET A 1 -40.55 -41.46 73.29
CA MET A 1 -39.67 -40.26 73.18
C MET A 1 -39.97 -39.57 71.85
N LYS A 2 -40.35 -38.30 71.91
CA LYS A 2 -40.69 -37.45 70.76
C LYS A 2 -39.40 -36.98 70.07
N THR A 3 -39.31 -37.09 68.76
CA THR A 3 -38.30 -36.36 67.96
C THR A 3 -39.03 -35.35 67.08
N ILE A 4 -38.81 -34.08 67.41
CA ILE A 4 -39.37 -32.90 66.77
C ILE A 4 -38.50 -32.57 65.54
N LYS A 5 -39.14 -32.34 64.40
CA LYS A 5 -38.53 -31.74 63.20
C LYS A 5 -38.60 -30.21 63.32
N SER A 6 -37.49 -29.52 63.05
CA SER A 6 -37.40 -28.06 62.85
C SER A 6 -36.10 -27.81 62.05
N PHE A 7 -36.14 -27.43 60.77
CA PHE A 7 -36.30 -26.08 60.16
C PHE A 7 -34.95 -25.35 59.91
N VAL A 8 -34.76 -24.99 58.63
CA VAL A 8 -34.03 -23.82 58.07
C VAL A 8 -32.50 -23.87 57.94
N GLY A 9 -32.04 -23.55 56.73
CA GLY A 9 -30.66 -23.18 56.44
C GLY A 9 -30.40 -22.95 54.94
N LEU A 10 -31.07 -21.95 54.36
CA LEU A 10 -30.89 -21.47 52.99
C LEU A 10 -29.44 -20.98 52.77
N ALA A 11 -28.66 -21.66 51.92
CA ALA A 11 -27.33 -21.18 51.50
C ALA A 11 -27.42 -20.55 50.11
N PHE A 12 -27.31 -19.23 50.07
CA PHE A 12 -27.12 -18.42 48.85
C PHE A 12 -25.77 -18.75 48.21
N VAL A 13 -25.77 -19.31 47.00
CA VAL A 13 -24.57 -19.40 46.16
C VAL A 13 -24.44 -18.10 45.38
N LEU A 14 -23.60 -17.19 45.88
CA LEU A 14 -23.14 -16.02 45.15
C LEU A 14 -22.21 -16.49 44.03
N PHE A 15 -22.74 -16.64 42.82
CA PHE A 15 -21.94 -16.73 41.61
C PHE A 15 -21.34 -15.34 41.36
N ALA A 16 -20.15 -15.09 41.89
CA ALA A 16 -19.33 -13.96 41.46
C ALA A 16 -18.89 -14.25 40.03
N SER A 17 -19.62 -13.70 39.06
CA SER A 17 -19.18 -13.58 37.68
C SER A 17 -17.93 -12.70 37.69
N PHE A 18 -16.76 -13.31 37.74
CA PHE A 18 -15.53 -12.64 37.35
C PHE A 18 -15.68 -12.34 35.85
N PHE A 19 -16.20 -11.16 35.54
CA PHE A 19 -15.89 -10.50 34.28
C PHE A 19 -14.39 -10.29 34.30
N VAL A 20 -13.66 -11.23 33.71
CA VAL A 20 -12.34 -10.95 33.15
C VAL A 20 -12.59 -9.90 32.07
N VAL A 21 -12.52 -8.64 32.48
CA VAL A 21 -12.17 -7.55 31.58
C VAL A 21 -10.73 -7.87 31.16
N SER A 22 -10.60 -8.60 30.06
CA SER A 22 -9.35 -8.64 29.31
C SER A 22 -9.14 -7.21 28.82
N CYS A 23 -8.27 -6.48 29.52
CA CYS A 23 -7.59 -5.33 28.94
C CYS A 23 -6.61 -5.89 27.91
N ASN A 24 -7.13 -6.29 26.74
CA ASN A 24 -6.29 -6.38 25.56
C ASN A 24 -6.11 -4.94 25.08
N ASP A 25 -5.05 -4.29 25.56
CA ASP A 25 -4.44 -3.18 24.83
C ASP A 25 -3.77 -3.79 23.59
N ASP A 26 -4.58 -4.30 22.66
CA ASP A 26 -4.11 -4.76 21.35
C ASP A 26 -3.66 -3.52 20.60
N VAL A 27 -2.38 -3.18 20.72
CA VAL A 27 -1.76 -2.13 19.90
C VAL A 27 -1.85 -2.62 18.45
N GLU A 28 -2.79 -2.07 17.70
CA GLU A 28 -3.00 -2.38 16.29
C GLU A 28 -1.70 -2.14 15.52
N GLU A 29 -1.20 -3.18 14.87
CA GLU A 29 0.03 -3.13 14.08
C GLU A 29 -0.13 -2.13 12.93
N THR A 30 0.83 -1.22 12.77
CA THR A 30 0.78 -0.25 11.66
C THR A 30 0.94 -0.95 10.32
N LEU A 31 0.42 -0.33 9.25
CA LEU A 31 0.57 -0.91 7.91
C LEU A 31 2.05 -1.05 7.51
N GLU A 32 2.95 -0.14 7.95
CA GLU A 32 4.39 -0.32 7.74
C GLU A 32 4.91 -1.61 8.39
N GLN A 33 4.50 -1.91 9.62
CA GLN A 33 4.90 -3.13 10.33
C GLN A 33 4.35 -4.38 9.64
N GLN A 34 3.07 -4.38 9.26
CA GLN A 34 2.44 -5.48 8.51
C GLN A 34 3.16 -5.77 7.18
N TRP A 35 3.71 -4.73 6.55
CA TRP A 35 4.40 -4.81 5.26
C TRP A 35 5.92 -4.89 5.38
N ALA A 36 6.50 -4.92 6.59
CA ALA A 36 7.93 -4.81 6.82
C ALA A 36 8.75 -5.81 6.00
N LEU A 37 8.33 -7.08 5.98
CA LEU A 37 9.01 -8.12 5.21
C LEU A 37 9.05 -7.79 3.71
N VAL A 38 7.96 -7.25 3.14
CA VAL A 38 7.91 -6.91 1.71
C VAL A 38 8.66 -5.61 1.42
N LEU A 39 8.58 -4.62 2.33
CA LEU A 39 9.32 -3.35 2.26
C LEU A 39 10.84 -3.55 2.35
N ASP A 40 11.28 -4.52 3.13
CA ASP A 40 12.69 -4.88 3.26
C ASP A 40 13.08 -5.99 2.29
N ASN A 41 12.29 -6.17 1.23
CA ASN A 41 12.53 -7.06 0.13
C ASN A 41 12.84 -8.51 0.57
N TYR A 42 12.10 -9.03 1.54
CA TYR A 42 12.30 -10.35 2.13
C TYR A 42 13.71 -10.55 2.70
N ASP A 43 14.22 -9.50 3.36
CA ASP A 43 15.59 -9.39 3.91
C ASP A 43 16.72 -9.40 2.87
N CYS A 44 16.38 -9.34 1.57
CA CYS A 44 17.33 -9.22 0.46
C CYS A 44 17.56 -7.76 0.07
N ASN A 45 18.51 -7.53 -0.85
CA ASN A 45 18.65 -6.23 -1.50
C ASN A 45 17.71 -6.15 -2.70
N TYR A 46 17.22 -4.96 -2.99
CA TYR A 46 16.65 -4.66 -4.30
C TYR A 46 17.73 -4.75 -5.39
N ASP A 47 17.35 -5.29 -6.54
CA ASP A 47 18.25 -5.52 -7.66
C ASP A 47 18.25 -4.34 -8.63
N TYR A 48 19.42 -3.80 -8.93
CA TYR A 48 19.61 -2.90 -10.06
C TYR A 48 20.06 -3.68 -11.29
N SER A 49 19.25 -3.62 -12.34
CA SER A 49 19.59 -4.16 -13.66
C SER A 49 20.66 -3.33 -14.38
N ASP A 50 21.30 -3.91 -15.40
CA ASP A 50 22.32 -3.24 -16.22
C ASP A 50 21.83 -1.93 -16.87
N ASP A 51 20.52 -1.80 -17.14
CA ASP A 51 19.91 -0.56 -17.64
C ASP A 51 19.47 0.41 -16.52
N GLY A 52 19.96 0.20 -15.29
CA GLY A 52 19.75 1.09 -14.14
C GLY A 52 18.38 0.99 -13.50
N LYS A 53 17.52 0.06 -13.92
CA LYS A 53 16.18 -0.13 -13.30
C LYS A 53 16.29 -0.97 -12.03
N CYS A 54 15.56 -0.54 -11.00
CA CYS A 54 15.50 -1.18 -9.69
C CYS A 54 14.30 -2.13 -9.58
N PHE A 55 14.50 -3.32 -9.04
CA PHE A 55 13.46 -4.32 -8.89
C PHE A 55 13.53 -5.01 -7.54
N GLY A 56 12.37 -5.34 -6.98
CA GLY A 56 12.25 -6.16 -5.78
C GLY A 56 12.00 -7.64 -6.10
N ASP A 57 12.11 -8.45 -5.07
CA ASP A 57 11.68 -9.83 -5.01
C ASP A 57 10.22 -9.93 -4.57
N GLY A 58 9.64 -11.11 -4.80
CA GLY A 58 8.33 -11.50 -4.30
C GLY A 58 7.11 -10.78 -4.88
N GLY A 59 5.96 -11.14 -4.30
CA GLY A 59 4.61 -10.60 -4.57
C GLY A 59 4.11 -10.51 -6.00
N GLY A 60 4.66 -11.32 -6.89
CA GLY A 60 4.13 -11.48 -8.24
C GLY A 60 2.64 -11.84 -8.20
N ILE A 61 1.81 -10.95 -8.74
CA ILE A 61 0.39 -11.19 -8.94
C ILE A 61 0.13 -11.75 -10.34
N GLY A 62 -0.76 -12.75 -10.44
CA GLY A 62 -1.24 -13.26 -11.72
C GLY A 62 -2.24 -12.32 -12.39
N LYS A 63 -2.37 -12.38 -13.72
CA LYS A 63 -3.25 -11.47 -14.48
C LYS A 63 -4.69 -11.48 -13.96
N GLU A 64 -5.24 -12.66 -13.67
CA GLU A 64 -6.61 -12.80 -13.17
C GLU A 64 -6.81 -12.12 -11.82
N ASN A 65 -5.89 -12.30 -10.87
CA ASN A 65 -5.97 -11.63 -9.57
C ASN A 65 -5.73 -10.12 -9.72
N PHE A 66 -4.84 -9.70 -10.61
CA PHE A 66 -4.63 -8.29 -10.91
C PHE A 66 -5.93 -7.64 -11.41
N ASP A 67 -6.63 -8.28 -12.35
CA ASP A 67 -7.90 -7.78 -12.87
C ASP A 67 -9.00 -7.72 -11.80
N LYS A 68 -9.02 -8.67 -10.87
CA LYS A 68 -10.00 -8.68 -9.76
C LYS A 68 -9.71 -7.69 -8.65
N VAL A 69 -8.43 -7.37 -8.42
CA VAL A 69 -8.01 -6.59 -7.24
C VAL A 69 -7.76 -5.13 -7.61
N PHE A 70 -7.18 -4.86 -8.77
CA PHE A 70 -6.70 -3.54 -9.13
C PHE A 70 -7.66 -2.80 -10.06
N VAL A 71 -8.13 -3.48 -11.12
CA VAL A 71 -8.93 -2.86 -12.18
C VAL A 71 -10.29 -2.40 -11.62
N GLY A 72 -10.66 -1.17 -11.93
CA GLY A 72 -11.87 -0.52 -11.44
C GLY A 72 -11.72 0.11 -10.05
N HIS A 73 -10.53 0.07 -9.44
CA HIS A 73 -10.30 0.57 -8.08
C HIS A 73 -9.26 1.70 -8.02
N GLY A 74 -9.50 2.63 -7.09
CA GLY A 74 -8.60 3.71 -6.74
C GLY A 74 -7.64 3.28 -5.63
N TRP A 75 -6.43 3.82 -5.63
CA TRP A 75 -5.35 3.47 -4.72
C TRP A 75 -4.64 4.72 -4.23
N LYS A 76 -4.77 5.01 -2.94
CA LYS A 76 -4.14 6.16 -2.30
C LYS A 76 -2.79 5.77 -1.72
N HIS A 77 -1.83 6.67 -1.83
CA HIS A 77 -0.52 6.49 -1.22
C HIS A 77 -0.63 6.42 0.31
N TYR A 78 0.13 5.50 0.91
CA TYR A 78 0.30 5.41 2.36
C TYR A 78 1.68 5.92 2.78
N GLY A 79 2.74 5.42 2.13
CA GLY A 79 4.12 5.73 2.47
C GLY A 79 5.07 5.34 1.35
N THR A 80 6.21 6.02 1.26
CA THR A 80 7.28 5.72 0.31
C THR A 80 8.62 5.82 0.99
N TRP A 81 9.51 4.89 0.69
CA TRP A 81 10.88 4.90 1.17
C TRP A 81 11.83 4.80 -0.01
N GLU A 82 12.87 5.63 -0.01
CA GLU A 82 13.91 5.59 -1.03
C GLU A 82 14.70 4.28 -0.92
N ILE A 83 15.10 3.74 -2.07
CA ILE A 83 16.02 2.60 -2.16
C ILE A 83 17.41 3.16 -2.51
N ASP A 84 18.40 2.89 -1.67
CA ASP A 84 19.76 3.35 -1.88
C ASP A 84 20.44 2.61 -3.05
N LYS A 85 21.63 3.08 -3.41
CA LYS A 85 22.44 2.48 -4.49
C LYS A 85 22.89 1.03 -4.24
N ASN A 86 22.79 0.55 -3.00
CA ASN A 86 23.13 -0.83 -2.63
C ASN A 86 21.88 -1.73 -2.59
N GLY A 87 20.71 -1.18 -2.92
CA GLY A 87 19.44 -1.90 -2.87
C GLY A 87 18.85 -2.00 -1.46
N LYS A 88 19.21 -1.12 -0.53
CA LYS A 88 18.61 -1.07 0.82
C LYS A 88 17.57 0.05 0.92
N ARG A 89 16.42 -0.28 1.53
CA ARG A 89 15.41 0.72 1.88
C ARG A 89 15.96 1.68 2.93
N LEU A 90 15.81 2.98 2.72
CA LEU A 90 16.11 4.00 3.72
C LEU A 90 14.97 4.09 4.74
N PRO A 91 15.28 4.34 6.03
CA PRO A 91 14.28 4.24 7.11
C PRO A 91 13.29 5.40 7.16
N LEU A 92 13.61 6.54 6.55
CA LEU A 92 12.77 7.74 6.58
C LEU A 92 11.81 7.75 5.39
N GLU A 93 10.55 8.09 5.65
CA GLU A 93 9.53 8.24 4.60
C GLU A 93 9.92 9.41 3.68
N TYR A 94 10.03 9.13 2.39
CA TYR A 94 10.64 10.01 1.40
C TYR A 94 10.01 11.41 1.35
N TYR A 95 8.69 11.54 1.52
CA TYR A 95 7.96 12.80 1.45
C TYR A 95 7.86 13.55 2.78
N HIS A 96 8.34 12.99 3.91
CA HIS A 96 8.08 13.52 5.26
C HIS A 96 8.48 14.99 5.45
N ASN A 97 9.51 15.46 4.75
CA ASN A 97 10.01 16.83 4.80
C ASN A 97 10.06 17.52 3.42
N ILE A 98 9.46 16.92 2.39
CA ILE A 98 9.47 17.51 1.04
C ILE A 98 8.32 18.50 0.90
N ILE A 99 8.65 19.75 0.56
CA ILE A 99 7.67 20.80 0.29
C ILE A 99 7.40 20.86 -1.22
N GLY A 100 6.12 20.82 -1.60
CA GLY A 100 5.67 21.07 -2.97
C GLY A 100 5.70 19.87 -3.92
N VAL A 101 6.09 18.69 -3.44
CA VAL A 101 5.94 17.42 -4.16
C VAL A 101 5.01 16.52 -3.36
N SER A 102 4.03 15.91 -4.02
CA SER A 102 3.14 14.92 -3.41
C SER A 102 3.31 13.58 -4.11
N PRO A 103 3.10 12.47 -3.39
CA PRO A 103 2.99 11.17 -4.04
C PRO A 103 1.84 11.11 -5.04
N ASP A 104 2.02 10.28 -6.06
CA ASP A 104 0.99 9.94 -7.02
C ASP A 104 -0.03 8.99 -6.37
N ASN A 105 -1.31 9.17 -6.72
CA ASN A 105 -2.39 8.22 -6.44
C ASN A 105 -2.87 7.61 -7.77
N TYR A 106 -3.41 6.40 -7.74
CA TYR A 106 -3.71 5.65 -8.95
C TYR A 106 -5.17 5.26 -9.05
N TYR A 107 -5.68 5.21 -10.28
CA TYR A 107 -6.92 4.54 -10.62
C TYR A 107 -6.67 3.66 -11.83
N PHE A 108 -6.89 2.36 -11.70
CA PHE A 108 -6.76 1.42 -12.81
C PHE A 108 -8.08 1.38 -13.58
N ASP A 109 -8.29 2.34 -14.49
CA ASP A 109 -9.53 2.49 -15.28
C ASP A 109 -9.94 1.19 -15.99
N SER A 110 -8.96 0.45 -16.51
CA SER A 110 -9.16 -0.82 -17.17
C SER A 110 -7.89 -1.66 -17.06
N ASN A 111 -7.89 -2.86 -17.65
CA ASN A 111 -6.72 -3.73 -17.68
C ASN A 111 -5.53 -3.20 -18.50
N THR A 112 -5.66 -2.05 -19.18
CA THR A 112 -4.64 -1.42 -20.03
C THR A 112 -4.53 0.09 -19.85
N LYS A 113 -5.34 0.71 -18.99
CA LYS A 113 -5.38 2.16 -18.79
C LYS A 113 -5.29 2.50 -17.30
N LEU A 114 -4.36 3.39 -16.98
CA LEU A 114 -4.09 3.90 -15.65
C LEU A 114 -4.25 5.42 -15.64
N THR A 115 -5.04 5.94 -14.71
CA THR A 115 -5.09 7.36 -14.38
C THR A 115 -4.26 7.62 -13.14
N ILE A 116 -3.34 8.57 -13.22
CA ILE A 116 -2.44 9.00 -12.16
C ILE A 116 -2.89 10.38 -11.69
N TYR A 117 -3.20 10.51 -10.40
CA TYR A 117 -3.58 11.78 -9.75
C TYR A 117 -2.43 12.30 -8.90
N TYR A 118 -2.12 13.58 -9.04
CA TYR A 118 -1.02 14.23 -8.33
C TYR A 118 -1.38 15.68 -8.00
N ARG A 119 -0.81 16.24 -6.93
CA ARG A 119 -0.98 17.67 -6.64
C ARG A 119 0.02 18.50 -7.43
N SER A 120 -0.45 19.58 -8.04
CA SER A 120 0.43 20.54 -8.69
C SER A 120 1.30 21.27 -7.66
N ASN A 121 2.57 21.50 -7.99
CA ASN A 121 3.50 22.34 -7.24
C ASN A 121 3.27 23.86 -7.40
N ILE A 122 2.18 24.29 -8.05
CA ILE A 122 1.83 25.69 -8.31
C ILE A 122 0.81 26.16 -7.27
N ALA A 123 0.79 27.45 -6.94
CA ALA A 123 -0.12 28.06 -5.98
C ALA A 123 -1.58 27.60 -6.23
N GLY A 124 -2.22 27.10 -5.17
CA GLY A 124 -3.59 26.55 -5.20
C GLY A 124 -3.70 25.03 -5.04
N SER A 125 -2.58 24.29 -5.07
CA SER A 125 -2.47 22.83 -4.75
C SER A 125 -3.50 21.93 -5.42
N ALA A 126 -4.01 22.34 -6.58
CA ALA A 126 -5.05 21.61 -7.30
C ALA A 126 -4.60 20.19 -7.65
N ILE A 127 -5.54 19.25 -7.56
CA ILE A 127 -5.34 17.88 -8.04
C ILE A 127 -5.38 17.94 -9.56
N LYS A 128 -4.34 17.39 -10.19
CA LYS A 128 -4.23 17.15 -11.62
C LYS A 128 -4.25 15.65 -11.88
N LYS A 129 -4.50 15.29 -13.13
CA LYS A 129 -4.40 13.90 -13.58
C LYS A 129 -3.58 13.75 -14.86
N SER A 130 -3.03 12.56 -15.04
CA SER A 130 -2.44 12.09 -16.29
C SER A 130 -2.98 10.69 -16.58
N GLU A 131 -3.32 10.43 -17.83
CA GLU A 131 -3.79 9.11 -18.26
C GLU A 131 -2.66 8.46 -19.07
N VAL A 132 -2.35 7.20 -18.76
CA VAL A 132 -1.28 6.44 -19.41
C VAL A 132 -1.76 5.03 -19.71
N ALA A 133 -1.46 4.55 -20.91
CA ALA A 133 -1.66 3.14 -21.23
C ALA A 133 -0.54 2.31 -20.61
N TYR A 134 -0.84 1.06 -20.28
CA TYR A 134 0.14 0.14 -19.75
C TYR A 134 -0.04 -1.29 -20.27
N THR A 135 1.08 -2.02 -20.29
CA THR A 135 1.10 -3.45 -20.57
C THR A 135 1.47 -4.22 -19.30
N PHE A 136 0.64 -5.21 -18.94
CA PHE A 136 0.89 -6.11 -17.81
C PHE A 136 1.83 -7.25 -18.23
N ASN A 137 2.96 -7.39 -17.54
CA ASN A 137 3.93 -8.44 -17.76
C ASN A 137 4.17 -9.24 -16.48
N ARG A 138 4.19 -10.57 -16.60
CA ARG A 138 4.56 -11.49 -15.49
C ARG A 138 6.04 -11.87 -15.50
N LYS A 139 6.74 -11.47 -16.56
CA LYS A 139 8.18 -11.65 -16.71
C LYS A 139 8.78 -10.38 -17.26
N TYR A 140 9.87 -9.93 -16.67
CA TYR A 140 10.67 -8.83 -17.19
C TYR A 140 12.07 -9.37 -17.49
N LYS A 141 12.49 -9.28 -18.77
CA LYS A 141 13.77 -9.83 -19.26
C LYS A 141 14.03 -11.29 -18.84
N GLY A 142 12.98 -12.11 -18.80
CA GLY A 142 13.07 -13.54 -18.45
C GLY A 142 12.87 -13.85 -16.96
N THR A 143 13.03 -12.88 -16.06
CA THR A 143 12.81 -13.04 -14.62
C THR A 143 11.33 -12.86 -14.27
N SER A 144 10.79 -13.76 -13.45
CA SER A 144 9.41 -13.66 -12.95
C SER A 144 9.24 -12.42 -12.07
N ARG A 145 8.62 -11.38 -12.61
CA ARG A 145 8.32 -10.11 -11.94
C ARG A 145 7.00 -9.59 -12.48
N THR A 146 6.08 -9.14 -11.62
CA THR A 146 4.88 -8.46 -12.10
C THR A 146 5.20 -7.00 -12.36
N VAL A 147 5.29 -6.63 -13.63
CA VAL A 147 5.65 -5.30 -14.08
C VAL A 147 4.55 -4.74 -14.96
N LEU A 148 4.16 -3.49 -14.70
CA LEU A 148 3.37 -2.67 -15.58
C LEU A 148 4.32 -1.76 -16.36
N LEU A 149 4.45 -1.98 -17.66
CA LEU A 149 5.21 -1.09 -18.53
C LEU A 149 4.27 0.04 -18.98
N LEU A 150 4.62 1.28 -18.64
CA LEU A 150 3.83 2.46 -18.97
C LEU A 150 4.33 3.07 -20.29
N ASP A 151 3.42 3.53 -21.15
CA ASP A 151 3.77 4.10 -22.46
C ASP A 151 4.65 5.35 -22.37
N ASN A 152 4.65 6.03 -21.23
CA ASN A 152 5.57 7.14 -20.93
C ASN A 152 7.00 6.68 -20.58
N LYS A 153 7.37 5.43 -20.90
CA LYS A 153 8.66 4.79 -20.66
C LYS A 153 9.02 4.57 -19.18
N LYS A 154 8.08 4.77 -18.26
CA LYS A 154 8.21 4.36 -16.86
C LYS A 154 7.69 2.93 -16.67
N TYR A 155 7.88 2.39 -15.47
CA TYR A 155 7.27 1.12 -15.06
C TYR A 155 6.92 1.14 -13.58
N ILE A 156 6.02 0.24 -13.21
CA ILE A 156 5.68 -0.09 -11.82
C ILE A 156 5.88 -1.58 -11.65
N GLN A 157 6.63 -2.02 -10.65
CA GLN A 157 6.67 -3.42 -10.25
C GLN A 157 5.82 -3.63 -9.02
N ILE A 158 4.87 -4.57 -9.05
CA ILE A 158 4.14 -5.00 -7.85
C ILE A 158 4.97 -6.07 -7.14
N THR A 159 5.32 -5.82 -5.88
CA THR A 159 6.17 -6.67 -5.03
C THR A 159 5.39 -7.30 -3.87
N GLY A 160 4.11 -6.96 -3.71
CA GLY A 160 3.18 -7.64 -2.81
C GLY A 160 1.78 -7.05 -2.89
N TRP A 161 0.76 -7.82 -2.50
CA TRP A 161 -0.64 -7.39 -2.47
C TRP A 161 -1.44 -8.23 -1.46
N THR A 162 -2.49 -7.65 -0.89
CA THR A 162 -3.46 -8.36 -0.04
C THR A 162 -4.88 -7.84 -0.24
N ARG A 163 -5.87 -8.73 -0.04
CA ARG A 163 -7.30 -8.39 0.04
C ARG A 163 -7.83 -8.44 1.47
N GLY A 164 -6.94 -8.36 2.47
CA GLY A 164 -7.32 -8.34 3.89
C GLY A 164 -8.29 -7.20 4.21
N GLU A 165 -8.53 -6.96 5.50
CA GLU A 165 -9.50 -5.95 5.95
C GLU A 165 -9.26 -4.57 5.33
N GLN A 166 -7.99 -4.22 5.11
CA GLN A 166 -7.57 -3.09 4.32
C GLN A 166 -6.79 -3.57 3.08
N PRO A 167 -7.44 -3.67 1.90
CA PRO A 167 -6.76 -4.04 0.68
C PRO A 167 -5.63 -3.06 0.37
N SER A 168 -4.44 -3.61 0.13
CA SER A 168 -3.22 -2.84 -0.04
C SER A 168 -2.24 -3.57 -0.94
N PHE A 169 -1.31 -2.81 -1.53
CA PHE A 169 -0.22 -3.38 -2.30
C PHE A 169 1.07 -2.60 -2.10
N CYS A 170 2.18 -3.27 -2.38
CA CYS A 170 3.51 -2.70 -2.36
C CYS A 170 4.08 -2.69 -3.79
N MET A 171 4.78 -1.62 -4.13
CA MET A 171 5.41 -1.47 -5.44
C MET A 171 6.78 -0.83 -5.40
N VAL A 172 7.64 -1.22 -6.35
CA VAL A 172 8.89 -0.54 -6.69
C VAL A 172 8.70 0.28 -7.96
N HIS A 173 9.12 1.55 -7.94
CA HIS A 173 8.92 2.48 -9.03
C HIS A 173 9.89 3.67 -8.97
N PRO A 174 10.10 4.40 -10.09
CA PRO A 174 10.95 5.59 -10.10
C PRO A 174 10.26 6.79 -9.43
N LEU A 175 10.95 7.43 -8.49
CA LEU A 175 10.50 8.63 -7.77
C LEU A 175 10.84 9.93 -8.53
N GLY A 176 11.95 9.94 -9.25
CA GLY A 176 12.44 11.14 -9.93
C GLY A 176 13.81 10.93 -10.56
N VAL A 177 14.37 12.00 -11.12
CA VAL A 177 15.71 12.01 -11.70
C VAL A 177 16.54 13.07 -10.99
N LYS A 178 17.70 12.67 -10.48
CA LYS A 178 18.68 13.55 -9.85
C LYS A 178 19.32 14.46 -10.89
N SER A 179 19.96 15.55 -10.45
CA SER A 179 20.63 16.52 -11.34
C SER A 179 21.74 15.90 -12.20
N ASN A 180 22.34 14.79 -11.75
CA ASN A 180 23.36 14.02 -12.47
C ASN A 180 22.77 13.02 -13.50
N GLY A 181 21.43 12.97 -13.68
CA GLY A 181 20.75 12.07 -14.59
C GLY A 181 20.41 10.69 -14.02
N GLU A 182 20.82 10.39 -12.78
CA GLU A 182 20.50 9.14 -12.10
C GLU A 182 19.01 9.08 -11.71
N THR A 183 18.34 7.96 -11.97
CA THR A 183 16.95 7.77 -11.55
C THR A 183 16.91 7.32 -10.10
N LEU A 184 16.13 8.03 -9.29
CA LEU A 184 15.84 7.64 -7.92
C LEU A 184 14.69 6.64 -7.90
N TYR A 185 14.84 5.58 -7.11
CA TYR A 185 13.82 4.54 -6.93
C TYR A 185 13.32 4.51 -5.50
N GLY A 186 12.08 4.10 -5.35
CA GLY A 186 11.46 3.90 -4.05
C GLY A 186 10.57 2.68 -4.03
N VAL A 187 10.32 2.21 -2.82
CA VAL A 187 9.29 1.24 -2.52
C VAL A 187 8.15 1.96 -1.80
N SER A 188 6.92 1.67 -2.20
CA SER A 188 5.72 2.37 -1.70
C SER A 188 4.61 1.41 -1.34
N ILE A 189 3.87 1.75 -0.29
CA ILE A 189 2.60 1.09 0.06
C ILE A 189 1.44 1.96 -0.42
N TYR A 190 0.45 1.29 -0.99
CA TYR A 190 -0.81 1.87 -1.42
C TYR A 190 -1.97 1.13 -0.79
N VAL A 191 -3.00 1.89 -0.42
CA VAL A 191 -4.24 1.38 0.17
C VAL A 191 -5.38 1.65 -0.80
N GLN A 192 -6.30 0.70 -0.91
CA GLN A 192 -7.48 0.88 -1.76
C GLN A 192 -8.33 2.03 -1.22
N MET A 193 -8.71 2.95 -2.10
CA MET A 193 -9.69 3.99 -1.81
C MET A 193 -11.08 3.38 -1.70
N THR A 194 -11.89 3.93 -0.80
CA THR A 194 -13.34 3.74 -0.88
C THR A 194 -13.90 4.39 -2.15
N ASP A 195 -15.09 3.96 -2.60
CA ASP A 195 -15.77 4.58 -3.74
C ASP A 195 -15.97 6.09 -3.54
N THR A 196 -16.25 6.52 -2.31
CA THR A 196 -16.40 7.93 -1.93
C THR A 196 -15.08 8.70 -2.08
N GLU A 197 -13.96 8.13 -1.62
CA GLU A 197 -12.64 8.75 -1.75
C GLU A 197 -12.23 8.89 -3.21
N LEU A 198 -12.42 7.83 -4.00
CA LEU A 198 -12.13 7.86 -5.44
C LEU A 198 -12.98 8.91 -6.15
N LYS A 199 -14.29 8.94 -5.89
CA LYS A 199 -15.21 9.92 -6.47
C LYS A 199 -14.79 11.35 -6.11
N SER A 200 -14.50 11.59 -4.83
CA SER A 200 -14.05 12.91 -4.37
C SER A 200 -12.75 13.34 -5.05
N MET A 201 -11.81 12.41 -5.25
CA MET A 201 -10.56 12.70 -5.98
C MET A 201 -10.80 13.04 -7.44
N GLN A 202 -11.68 12.29 -8.12
CA GLN A 202 -12.07 12.53 -9.52
C GLN A 202 -12.75 13.89 -9.70
N GLU A 203 -13.64 14.27 -8.78
CA GLU A 203 -14.35 15.56 -8.80
C GLU A 203 -13.43 16.74 -8.44
N SER A 204 -12.36 16.49 -7.68
CA SER A 204 -11.37 17.50 -7.29
C SER A 204 -10.36 17.83 -8.39
N VAL A 205 -10.38 17.12 -9.53
CA VAL A 205 -9.48 17.39 -10.65
C VAL A 205 -9.79 18.76 -11.23
N SER A 206 -8.82 19.67 -11.13
CA SER A 206 -8.90 20.98 -11.77
C SER A 206 -8.46 20.89 -13.21
N TYR A 207 -9.35 21.27 -14.12
CA TYR A 207 -9.02 21.57 -15.50
C TYR A 207 -8.79 23.09 -15.57
N LEU A 208 -7.55 23.54 -15.40
CA LEU A 208 -7.20 24.91 -15.75
C LEU A 208 -7.28 25.02 -17.28
N TYR A 209 -8.26 25.79 -17.77
CA TYR A 209 -8.35 26.27 -19.15
C TYR A 209 -7.33 27.38 -19.40
#